data_AF-A0A847B060-F1
#
_entry.id   AF-A0A847B060-F1
#
_cell.length_a   1.000
_cell.length_b   1.000
_cell.length_c   1.000
_cell.angle_alpha   90.00
_cell.angle_beta   90.00
_cell.angle_gamma   90.00
#
_symmetry.space_group_name_H-M   'P 1'
#
loop_
_entity.id
_entity.type
_entity.pdbx_description
1 polymer ?
#
loop_
_entity_poly.entity_id
_entity_poly.type
_entity_poly.pdbx_seq_one_letter_code
_entity_poly.pdbx_strand_id
1 'polypeptide(L)'
;MNNRKLVEYAMKRTRILKMPRRSLSTFGITNIDYYMLSRVDEQTRVREGRVISSRPEIIKPAEFTELFEGFGEDGEDYGKEIFELFGKNPRILNYRFKNEARSVSDTTSSLREVYDKLKEKTSGNEAPLSAIIEGMDSAWQISVMKFIVDMTLKSASENISDLEDKGMFPDEHGVPQNVRNRIEYLFAEAEKNPEAINKIGSFLNEMNLFRDYEDRFFRLLKKKK
;
A
#
# COMPACT_ATOMS: atom_id res chain seq x y z
N MET A 1 -15.52 -25.49 14.84
CA MET A 1 -14.23 -24.99 15.37
C MET A 1 -14.32 -23.47 15.40
N ASN A 2 -14.04 -22.79 16.52
CA ASN A 2 -14.12 -21.32 16.58
C ASN A 2 -13.17 -20.71 15.53
N ASN A 3 -13.67 -19.83 14.64
CA ASN A 3 -12.91 -19.25 13.53
C ASN A 3 -11.56 -18.68 13.99
N ARG A 4 -11.51 -18.09 15.19
CA ARG A 4 -10.26 -17.60 15.79
C ARG A 4 -9.20 -18.69 15.99
N LYS A 5 -9.58 -19.86 16.50
CA LYS A 5 -8.66 -20.99 16.71
C LYS A 5 -8.11 -21.52 15.39
N LEU A 6 -8.93 -21.58 14.34
CA LEU A 6 -8.48 -21.96 12.99
C LEU A 6 -7.46 -20.96 12.45
N VAL A 7 -7.75 -19.66 12.56
CA VAL A 7 -6.84 -18.59 12.09
C VAL A 7 -5.50 -18.66 12.82
N GLU A 8 -5.51 -18.68 14.16
CA GLU A 8 -4.28 -18.77 14.96
C GLU A 8 -3.46 -20.02 14.62
N TYR A 9 -4.13 -21.16 14.44
CA TYR A 9 -3.47 -22.42 14.09
C TYR A 9 -2.86 -22.38 12.67
N ALA A 10 -3.63 -21.91 11.67
CA ALA A 10 -3.17 -21.81 10.29
C ALA A 10 -2.02 -20.80 10.15
N MET A 11 -2.08 -19.65 10.85
CA MET A 11 -0.99 -18.68 10.87
C MET A 11 0.30 -19.28 11.45
N LYS A 12 0.21 -20.00 12.59
CA LYS A 12 1.38 -20.69 13.20
C LYS A 12 1.97 -21.78 12.30
N ARG A 13 1.13 -22.45 11.51
CA ARG A 13 1.54 -23.50 10.56
C ARG A 13 1.99 -22.95 9.21
N THR A 14 1.81 -21.65 8.93
CA THR A 14 2.24 -21.03 7.68
C THR A 14 3.72 -20.67 7.76
N ARG A 15 4.50 -21.12 6.78
CA ARG A 15 5.93 -20.79 6.64
C ARG A 15 6.16 -20.12 5.29
N ILE A 16 6.79 -18.95 5.29
CA ILE A 16 7.23 -18.31 4.05
C ILE A 16 8.61 -18.86 3.70
N LEU A 17 8.65 -19.84 2.81
CA LEU A 17 9.90 -20.53 2.43
C LEU A 17 10.80 -19.66 1.53
N LYS A 18 10.19 -18.70 0.82
CA LYS A 18 10.88 -17.70 0.01
C LYS A 18 10.06 -16.42 -0.05
N MET A 19 10.63 -15.31 0.43
CA MET A 19 10.05 -13.97 0.27
C MET A 19 10.45 -13.36 -1.10
N PRO A 20 9.61 -12.47 -1.66
CA PRO A 20 10.02 -11.58 -2.75
C PRO A 20 11.28 -10.80 -2.40
N ARG A 21 12.14 -10.58 -3.40
CA ARG A 21 13.38 -9.81 -3.22
C ARG A 21 13.11 -8.33 -3.12
N ARG A 22 12.24 -7.82 -4.00
CA ARG A 22 11.82 -6.41 -4.04
C ARG A 22 10.67 -6.15 -3.08
N SER A 23 10.56 -4.91 -2.62
CA SER A 23 9.44 -4.37 -1.85
C SER A 23 8.21 -4.12 -2.72
N LEU A 24 7.07 -3.86 -2.08
CA LEU A 24 5.90 -3.26 -2.72
C LEU A 24 6.28 -1.89 -3.29
N SER A 25 5.80 -1.57 -4.48
CA SER A 25 6.03 -0.30 -5.15
C SER A 25 5.39 0.86 -4.39
N THR A 26 6.16 1.93 -4.15
CA THR A 26 5.68 3.20 -3.57
C THR A 26 4.72 3.93 -4.49
N PHE A 27 5.00 3.94 -5.80
CA PHE A 27 4.33 4.84 -6.75
C PHE A 27 3.41 4.12 -7.76
N GLY A 28 3.21 2.81 -7.61
CA GLY A 28 2.39 2.04 -8.55
C GLY A 28 1.85 0.75 -7.97
N ILE A 29 1.24 -0.05 -8.84
CA ILE A 29 0.77 -1.39 -8.49
C ILE A 29 1.93 -2.37 -8.36
N THR A 30 1.77 -3.39 -7.53
CA THR A 30 2.73 -4.50 -7.42
C THR A 30 2.03 -5.82 -7.70
N ASN A 31 2.54 -6.58 -8.67
CA ASN A 31 2.07 -7.93 -8.95
C ASN A 31 3.04 -8.93 -8.35
N ILE A 32 2.57 -9.74 -7.41
CA ILE A 32 3.37 -10.76 -6.73
C ILE A 32 2.81 -12.13 -7.07
N ASP A 33 3.59 -12.93 -7.76
CA ASP A 33 3.23 -14.31 -8.03
C ASP A 33 3.54 -15.16 -6.78
N TYR A 34 2.62 -16.03 -6.37
CA TYR A 34 2.83 -16.93 -5.24
C TYR A 34 2.62 -18.39 -5.62
N TYR A 35 3.39 -19.25 -4.98
CA TYR A 35 3.27 -20.70 -5.04
C TYR A 35 3.05 -21.21 -3.63
N MET A 36 1.84 -21.68 -3.33
CA MET A 36 1.50 -22.24 -2.03
C MET A 36 1.56 -23.76 -2.08
N LEU A 37 2.37 -24.33 -1.19
CA LEU A 37 2.61 -25.74 -1.01
C LEU A 37 1.85 -26.23 0.20
N SER A 38 1.16 -27.35 0.04
CA SER A 38 0.51 -28.04 1.15
C SER A 38 0.59 -29.55 0.95
N ARG A 39 0.57 -30.29 2.05
CA ARG A 39 0.45 -31.75 2.02
C ARG A 39 -1.03 -32.12 2.03
N VAL A 40 -1.43 -32.96 1.08
CA VAL A 40 -2.76 -33.54 0.98
C VAL A 40 -2.56 -35.05 0.85
N ASP A 41 -2.85 -35.79 1.91
CA ASP A 41 -2.51 -37.21 2.04
C ASP A 41 -1.01 -37.47 1.74
N GLU A 42 -0.70 -38.36 0.79
CA GLU A 42 0.66 -38.67 0.33
C GLU A 42 1.13 -37.77 -0.83
N GLN A 43 0.34 -36.75 -1.21
CA GLN A 43 0.64 -35.85 -2.32
C GLN A 43 1.02 -34.45 -1.82
N THR A 44 1.76 -33.74 -2.67
CA THR A 44 1.98 -32.30 -2.53
C THR A 44 1.03 -31.57 -3.45
N ARG A 45 0.22 -30.68 -2.90
CA ARG A 45 -0.62 -29.76 -3.65
C ARG A 45 0.08 -28.43 -3.82
N VAL A 46 0.13 -27.96 -5.06
CA VAL A 46 0.66 -26.65 -5.46
C VAL A 46 -0.49 -25.77 -5.92
N ARG A 47 -0.71 -24.67 -5.21
CA ARG A 47 -1.65 -23.62 -5.61
C ARG A 47 -0.87 -22.42 -6.11
N GLU A 48 -1.12 -22.03 -7.35
CA GLU A 48 -0.51 -20.85 -7.96
C GLU A 48 -1.53 -19.71 -7.99
N GLY A 49 -1.04 -18.50 -7.75
CA GLY A 49 -1.85 -17.31 -7.92
C GLY A 49 -1.01 -16.06 -7.97
N ARG A 50 -1.70 -14.92 -8.01
CA ARG A 50 -1.09 -13.60 -7.99
C ARG A 50 -1.81 -12.73 -6.96
N VAL A 51 -1.04 -12.05 -6.13
CA VAL A 51 -1.52 -10.94 -5.32
C VAL A 51 -1.20 -9.64 -6.04
N ILE A 52 -2.20 -8.77 -6.19
CA ILE A 52 -2.05 -7.42 -6.72
C ILE A 52 -2.17 -6.45 -5.55
N SER A 53 -1.08 -5.74 -5.24
CA SER A 53 -1.10 -4.58 -4.34
C SER A 53 -1.43 -3.33 -5.14
N SER A 54 -2.37 -2.53 -4.64
CA SER A 54 -2.54 -1.15 -5.11
C SER A 54 -1.32 -0.31 -4.74
N ARG A 55 -1.24 0.89 -5.34
CA ARG A 55 -0.36 1.94 -4.82
C ARG A 55 -0.74 2.22 -3.36
N PRO A 56 0.23 2.38 -2.43
CA PRO A 56 -0.08 2.82 -1.09
C PRO A 56 -0.75 4.19 -1.08
N GLU A 57 -1.65 4.38 -0.13
CA GLU A 57 -2.30 5.65 0.16
C GLU A 57 -1.83 6.17 1.50
N ILE A 58 -1.49 7.46 1.57
CA ILE A 58 -1.15 8.12 2.83
C ILE A 58 -2.45 8.36 3.58
N ILE A 59 -2.55 7.86 4.81
CA ILE A 59 -3.68 8.17 5.69
C ILE A 59 -3.46 9.58 6.25
N LYS A 60 -4.39 10.48 5.96
CA LYS A 60 -4.39 11.87 6.45
C LYS A 60 -4.99 11.95 7.86
N PRO A 61 -4.75 13.04 8.61
CA PRO A 61 -5.33 13.22 9.94
C PRO A 61 -6.85 13.01 9.99
N ALA A 62 -7.59 13.62 9.05
CA ALA A 62 -9.06 13.47 8.97
C ALA A 62 -9.49 12.02 8.70
N GLU A 63 -8.80 11.33 7.81
CA GLU A 63 -9.07 9.91 7.49
C GLU A 63 -8.72 8.99 8.68
N PHE A 64 -7.77 9.38 9.52
CA PHE A 64 -7.42 8.63 10.73
C PHE A 64 -8.50 8.74 11.81
N THR A 65 -9.07 9.92 12.03
CA THR A 65 -10.16 10.10 13.01
C THR A 65 -11.42 9.33 12.61
N GLU A 66 -11.69 9.20 11.31
CA GLU A 66 -12.81 8.40 10.77
C GLU A 66 -12.69 6.90 11.09
N LEU A 67 -11.51 6.41 11.51
CA LEU A 67 -11.34 5.02 11.94
C LEU A 67 -12.04 4.70 13.28
N PHE A 68 -12.45 5.73 14.04
CA PHE A 68 -13.01 5.59 15.39
C PHE A 68 -14.52 5.91 15.46
N GLU A 69 -15.30 5.48 14.46
CA GLU A 69 -16.76 5.59 14.48
C GLU A 69 -17.38 4.76 15.62
N GLY A 70 -18.30 5.37 16.39
CA GLY A 70 -19.04 4.69 17.46
C GLY A 70 -18.32 4.59 18.81
N PHE A 71 -17.21 5.32 19.00
CA PHE A 71 -16.42 5.32 20.23
C PHE A 71 -16.94 6.30 21.31
N GLY A 72 -18.20 6.75 21.19
CA GLY A 72 -18.82 7.71 22.09
C GLY A 72 -18.67 9.16 21.61
N GLU A 73 -19.23 10.11 22.36
CA GLU A 73 -19.25 11.53 22.00
C GLU A 73 -17.83 12.13 21.88
N ASP A 74 -16.86 11.61 22.64
CA ASP A 74 -15.47 12.10 22.68
C ASP A 74 -14.52 11.34 21.71
N GLY A 75 -15.02 10.36 20.95
CA GLY A 75 -14.20 9.44 20.16
C GLY A 75 -13.32 10.12 19.10
N GLU A 76 -13.86 11.16 18.46
CA GLU A 76 -13.10 11.95 17.46
C GLU A 76 -11.96 12.74 18.11
N ASP A 77 -12.18 13.31 19.28
CA ASP A 77 -11.17 14.10 19.99
C ASP A 77 -10.05 13.22 20.53
N TYR A 78 -10.37 12.03 21.06
CA TYR A 78 -9.35 11.03 21.37
C TYR A 78 -8.58 10.55 20.13
N GLY A 79 -9.25 10.43 18.98
CA GLY A 79 -8.60 10.11 17.71
C GLY A 79 -7.54 11.14 17.32
N LYS A 80 -7.83 12.44 17.48
CA LYS A 80 -6.87 13.53 17.25
C LYS A 80 -5.70 13.45 18.22
N GLU A 81 -5.97 13.29 19.53
CA GLU A 81 -4.92 13.17 20.54
C GLU A 81 -4.01 11.96 20.28
N ILE A 82 -4.57 10.80 19.93
CA ILE A 82 -3.80 9.60 19.58
C ILE A 82 -2.90 9.87 18.36
N PHE A 83 -3.44 10.51 17.32
CA PHE A 83 -2.67 10.83 16.12
C PHE A 83 -1.47 11.73 16.43
N GLU A 84 -1.65 12.74 17.28
CA GLU A 84 -0.59 13.63 17.74
C GLU A 84 0.45 12.92 18.63
N LEU A 85 0.01 11.96 19.46
CA LEU A 85 0.88 11.16 20.34
C LEU A 85 1.78 10.17 19.57
N PHE A 86 1.34 9.69 18.40
CA PHE A 86 2.21 8.94 17.48
C PHE A 86 3.33 9.82 16.87
N GLY A 87 3.26 11.14 17.08
CA GLY A 87 4.17 12.16 16.60
C GLY A 87 3.39 13.28 15.92
N LYS A 88 4.01 14.44 15.69
CA LYS A 88 3.34 15.59 15.05
C LYS A 88 2.77 15.27 13.64
N ASN A 89 3.15 14.14 13.04
CA ASN A 89 2.75 13.76 11.69
C ASN A 89 3.05 12.27 11.38
N PRO A 90 2.29 11.32 11.96
CA PRO A 90 2.56 9.90 11.79
C PRO A 90 2.49 9.47 10.32
N ARG A 91 3.47 8.66 9.92
CA ARG A 91 3.63 8.15 8.56
C ARG A 91 2.85 6.85 8.39
N ILE A 92 1.54 6.96 8.15
CA ILE A 92 0.66 5.81 8.05
C ILE A 92 0.29 5.57 6.58
N LEU A 93 0.51 4.34 6.13
CA LEU A 93 0.20 3.90 4.76
C LEU A 93 -0.91 2.84 4.79
N ASN A 94 -1.91 3.04 3.94
CA ASN A 94 -2.95 2.06 3.65
C ASN A 94 -2.63 1.30 2.35
N TYR A 95 -2.77 -0.02 2.39
CA TYR A 95 -2.58 -0.89 1.23
C TYR A 95 -3.84 -1.70 0.97
N ARG A 96 -4.25 -1.78 -0.31
CA ARG A 96 -5.30 -2.69 -0.75
C ARG A 96 -4.72 -3.82 -1.58
N PHE A 97 -5.24 -5.02 -1.37
CA PHE A 97 -4.79 -6.22 -2.06
C PHE A 97 -5.95 -6.93 -2.75
N LYS A 98 -5.68 -7.49 -3.93
CA LYS A 98 -6.57 -8.38 -4.66
C LYS A 98 -5.86 -9.71 -4.90
N ASN A 99 -6.52 -10.82 -4.58
CA ASN A 99 -6.02 -12.15 -4.89
C ASN A 99 -6.61 -12.65 -6.21
N GLU A 100 -5.76 -13.18 -7.09
CA GLU A 100 -6.12 -13.81 -8.36
C GLU A 100 -5.57 -15.25 -8.36
N ALA A 101 -6.42 -16.21 -8.00
CA ALA A 101 -6.07 -17.62 -8.08
C ALA A 101 -5.93 -18.05 -9.55
N ARG A 102 -4.95 -18.91 -9.85
CA ARG A 102 -4.66 -19.36 -11.22
C ARG A 102 -4.87 -20.84 -11.41
N SER A 103 -4.11 -21.65 -10.70
CA SER A 103 -4.10 -23.09 -10.90
C SER A 103 -3.91 -23.82 -9.58
N VAL A 104 -4.37 -25.06 -9.57
CA VAL A 104 -4.17 -26.01 -8.48
C VAL A 104 -3.74 -27.31 -9.13
N SER A 105 -2.67 -27.91 -8.64
CA SER A 105 -2.18 -29.19 -9.15
C SER A 105 -1.67 -30.04 -7.99
N ASP A 106 -1.83 -31.35 -8.13
CA ASP A 106 -1.35 -32.33 -7.17
C ASP A 106 -0.21 -33.13 -7.81
N THR A 107 0.82 -33.44 -7.02
CA THR A 107 1.95 -34.26 -7.45
C THR A 107 2.32 -35.26 -6.38
N THR A 108 2.80 -36.42 -6.82
CA THR A 108 3.40 -37.44 -5.94
C THR A 108 4.82 -37.08 -5.50
N SER A 109 5.41 -36.01 -6.06
CA SER A 109 6.69 -35.49 -5.56
C SER A 109 6.55 -34.99 -4.13
N SER A 110 7.60 -35.16 -3.34
CA SER A 110 7.65 -34.64 -1.99
C SER A 110 7.63 -33.11 -1.97
N LEU A 111 7.15 -32.51 -0.88
CA LEU A 111 7.09 -31.05 -0.74
C LEU A 111 8.46 -30.39 -0.93
N ARG A 112 9.52 -31.07 -0.48
CA ARG A 112 10.91 -30.61 -0.63
C ARG A 112 11.34 -30.57 -2.10
N GLU A 113 11.08 -31.64 -2.86
CA GLU A 113 11.41 -31.67 -4.30
C GLU A 113 10.63 -30.60 -5.08
N VAL A 114 9.36 -30.38 -4.73
CA VAL A 114 8.55 -29.32 -5.32
C VAL A 114 9.11 -27.94 -4.97
N TYR A 115 9.48 -27.72 -3.70
CA TYR A 115 10.12 -26.47 -3.27
C TYR A 115 11.43 -26.21 -4.01
N ASP A 116 12.31 -27.21 -4.13
CA ASP A 116 13.61 -27.04 -4.78
C ASP A 116 13.44 -26.68 -6.27
N LYS A 117 12.52 -27.36 -6.98
CA LYS A 117 12.15 -27.03 -8.37
C LYS A 117 11.60 -25.61 -8.50
N LEU A 118 10.68 -25.20 -7.62
CA LEU A 118 10.12 -23.84 -7.65
C LEU A 118 11.15 -22.78 -7.29
N LYS A 119 12.04 -23.07 -6.35
CA LYS A 119 13.13 -22.17 -5.96
C LYS A 119 14.05 -21.90 -7.14
N GLU A 120 14.40 -22.93 -7.90
CA GLU A 120 15.18 -22.80 -9.14
C GLU A 120 14.41 -22.02 -10.21
N LYS A 121 13.17 -22.41 -10.51
CA LYS A 121 12.30 -21.73 -11.49
C LYS A 121 12.12 -20.24 -11.20
N THR A 122 12.09 -19.88 -9.92
CA THR A 122 11.86 -18.51 -9.47
C THR A 122 13.14 -17.82 -9.01
N SER A 123 14.31 -18.42 -9.28
CA SER A 123 15.60 -17.82 -8.96
C SER A 123 15.99 -16.74 -9.97
N GLY A 124 16.95 -15.88 -9.61
CA GLY A 124 17.46 -14.83 -10.51
C GLY A 124 16.64 -13.53 -10.53
N ASN A 125 16.96 -12.69 -11.52
CA ASN A 125 16.33 -11.37 -11.72
C ASN A 125 15.02 -11.43 -12.51
N GLU A 126 14.65 -12.60 -13.02
CA GLU A 126 13.46 -12.78 -13.87
C GLU A 126 12.16 -12.86 -13.04
N ALA A 127 12.24 -13.29 -11.78
CA ALA A 127 11.07 -13.42 -10.88
C ALA A 127 11.29 -12.72 -9.51
N PRO A 128 11.59 -11.41 -9.47
CA PRO A 128 11.95 -10.71 -8.23
C PRO A 128 10.75 -10.55 -7.27
N LEU A 129 9.53 -10.64 -7.79
CA LEU A 129 8.25 -10.56 -7.07
C LEU A 129 7.56 -11.92 -7.07
N SER A 130 8.28 -12.95 -6.60
CA SER A 130 7.75 -14.31 -6.44
C SER A 130 7.92 -14.80 -5.00
N ALA A 131 6.89 -15.47 -4.47
CA ALA A 131 6.89 -16.05 -3.14
C ALA A 131 6.63 -17.55 -3.17
N ILE A 132 7.28 -18.29 -2.27
CA ILE A 132 6.95 -19.70 -2.01
C ILE A 132 6.49 -19.81 -0.57
N ILE A 133 5.27 -20.30 -0.38
CA ILE A 133 4.56 -20.36 0.89
C ILE A 133 4.27 -21.82 1.17
N GLU A 134 4.46 -22.27 2.40
CA GLU A 134 3.99 -23.56 2.87
C GLU A 134 2.90 -23.35 3.92
N GLY A 135 1.83 -24.14 3.85
CA GLY A 135 0.73 -24.04 4.80
C GLY A 135 -0.25 -25.21 4.70
N MET A 136 -1.40 -25.05 5.35
CA MET A 136 -2.46 -26.05 5.34
C MET A 136 -3.35 -25.88 4.12
N ASP A 137 -3.69 -26.97 3.43
CA ASP A 137 -4.55 -26.90 2.25
C ASP A 137 -5.95 -26.34 2.59
N SER A 138 -6.52 -26.78 3.71
CA SER A 138 -7.86 -26.34 4.16
C SER A 138 -7.93 -24.88 4.59
N ALA A 139 -6.79 -24.20 4.77
CA ALA A 139 -6.71 -22.82 5.24
C ALA A 139 -5.73 -21.99 4.40
N TRP A 140 -5.56 -22.32 3.12
CA TRP A 140 -4.58 -21.70 2.23
C TRP A 140 -4.74 -20.18 2.12
N GLN A 141 -5.99 -19.66 2.20
CA GLN A 141 -6.28 -18.23 2.15
C GLN A 141 -5.60 -17.49 3.30
N ILE A 142 -5.58 -18.10 4.50
CA ILE A 142 -4.95 -17.51 5.69
C ILE A 142 -3.43 -17.45 5.51
N SER A 143 -2.85 -18.45 4.86
CA SER A 143 -1.42 -18.46 4.54
C SER A 143 -1.03 -17.34 3.56
N VAL A 144 -1.85 -17.11 2.54
CA VAL A 144 -1.67 -15.99 1.59
C VAL A 144 -1.89 -14.64 2.29
N MET A 145 -2.90 -14.51 3.15
CA MET A 145 -3.12 -13.28 3.93
C MET A 145 -1.97 -12.97 4.88
N LYS A 146 -1.45 -13.97 5.60
CA LYS A 146 -0.26 -13.80 6.44
C LYS A 146 0.93 -13.33 5.61
N PHE A 147 1.17 -13.96 4.46
CA PHE A 147 2.22 -13.56 3.52
C PHE A 147 2.09 -12.08 3.12
N ILE A 148 0.86 -11.63 2.80
CA ILE A 148 0.59 -10.23 2.46
C ILE A 148 0.97 -9.31 3.62
N VAL A 149 0.60 -9.63 4.87
CA VAL A 149 0.98 -8.84 6.04
C VAL A 149 2.50 -8.78 6.20
N ASP A 150 3.20 -9.91 6.08
CA ASP A 150 4.66 -9.96 6.16
C ASP A 150 5.31 -9.08 5.05
N MET A 151 4.72 -9.07 3.85
CA MET A 151 5.18 -8.26 2.72
C MET A 151 4.97 -6.76 2.97
N THR A 152 3.80 -6.37 3.49
CA THR A 152 3.51 -4.98 3.85
C THR A 152 4.48 -4.46 4.90
N LEU A 153 4.70 -5.22 5.98
CA LEU A 153 5.62 -4.85 7.05
C LEU A 153 7.07 -4.70 6.55
N LYS A 154 7.51 -5.59 5.66
CA LYS A 154 8.83 -5.51 5.03
C LYS A 154 8.99 -4.23 4.19
N SER A 155 7.94 -3.79 3.50
CA SER A 155 8.01 -2.69 2.52
C SER A 155 7.67 -1.31 3.09
N ALA A 156 7.09 -1.25 4.30
CA ALA A 156 6.59 0.00 4.86
C ALA A 156 7.68 1.06 5.01
N SER A 157 8.86 0.72 5.55
CA SER A 157 9.93 1.70 5.81
C SER A 157 10.49 2.32 4.53
N GLU A 158 10.77 1.52 3.51
CA GLU A 158 11.24 1.98 2.19
C GLU A 158 10.20 2.90 1.54
N ASN A 159 8.92 2.49 1.55
CA ASN A 159 7.85 3.26 0.94
C ASN A 159 7.59 4.59 1.67
N ILE A 160 7.70 4.61 2.99
CA ILE A 160 7.63 5.85 3.77
C ILE A 160 8.79 6.78 3.39
N SER A 161 10.02 6.26 3.36
CA SER A 161 11.21 7.05 2.99
C SER A 161 11.07 7.67 1.59
N ASP A 162 10.65 6.89 0.60
CA ASP A 162 10.44 7.37 -0.78
C ASP A 162 9.40 8.50 -0.84
N LEU A 163 8.32 8.40 -0.07
CA LEU A 163 7.26 9.42 -0.01
C LEU A 163 7.71 10.68 0.72
N GLU A 164 8.53 10.54 1.77
CA GLU A 164 9.16 11.65 2.48
C GLU A 164 10.13 12.42 1.59
N ASP A 165 11.01 11.72 0.87
CA ASP A 165 11.95 12.32 -0.08
C ASP A 165 11.24 13.08 -1.21
N LYS A 166 10.01 12.66 -1.54
CA LYS A 166 9.14 13.33 -2.50
C LYS A 166 8.24 14.40 -1.87
N GLY A 167 8.34 14.66 -0.57
CA GLY A 167 7.55 15.66 0.14
C GLY A 167 6.04 15.42 0.02
N MET A 168 5.61 14.15 -0.03
CA MET A 168 4.21 13.76 -0.24
C MET A 168 3.37 13.74 1.04
N PHE A 169 4.01 13.70 2.20
CA PHE A 169 3.27 13.79 3.46
C PHE A 169 2.82 15.23 3.72
N PRO A 170 1.61 15.44 4.27
CA PRO A 170 1.14 16.76 4.70
C PRO A 170 2.13 17.44 5.65
N ASP A 171 2.18 18.76 5.70
CA ASP A 171 2.88 19.48 6.78
C ASP A 171 1.93 19.87 7.92
N GLU A 172 2.37 20.74 8.84
CA GLU A 172 1.58 21.25 9.96
C GLU A 172 0.31 22.04 9.54
N HIS A 173 0.21 22.43 8.27
CA HIS A 173 -0.98 23.07 7.71
C HIS A 173 -1.78 22.12 6.81
N GLY A 174 -1.49 20.82 6.83
CA GLY A 174 -2.24 19.80 6.10
C GLY A 174 -1.97 19.72 4.61
N VAL A 175 -1.02 20.50 4.07
CA VAL A 175 -0.69 20.49 2.63
C VAL A 175 0.71 19.92 2.41
N PRO A 176 0.88 18.89 1.57
CA PRO A 176 2.20 18.36 1.25
C PRO A 176 3.13 19.37 0.59
N GLN A 177 4.43 19.30 0.89
CA GLN A 177 5.43 20.22 0.34
C GLN A 177 5.48 20.18 -1.19
N ASN A 178 5.33 19.00 -1.80
CA ASN A 178 5.33 18.88 -3.25
C ASN A 178 4.14 19.59 -3.92
N VAL A 179 2.98 19.61 -3.27
CA VAL A 179 1.79 20.33 -3.71
C VAL A 179 2.06 21.84 -3.65
N ARG A 180 2.63 22.34 -2.54
CA ARG A 180 3.02 23.76 -2.41
C ARG A 180 4.01 24.17 -3.49
N ASN A 181 5.07 23.39 -3.69
CA ASN A 181 6.08 23.66 -4.73
C ASN A 181 5.43 23.71 -6.12
N ARG A 182 4.45 22.84 -6.38
CA ARG A 182 3.71 22.83 -7.64
C ARG A 182 2.82 24.07 -7.79
N ILE A 183 2.15 24.50 -6.72
CA ILE A 183 1.36 25.73 -6.70
C ILE A 183 2.25 26.93 -7.02
N GLU A 184 3.39 27.08 -6.35
CA GLU A 184 4.32 28.18 -6.59
C GLU A 184 4.84 28.20 -8.04
N TYR A 185 5.22 27.04 -8.56
CA TYR A 185 5.62 26.90 -9.95
C TYR A 185 4.51 27.34 -10.93
N LEU A 186 3.28 26.88 -10.71
CA LEU A 186 2.15 27.20 -11.59
C LEU A 186 1.74 28.67 -11.50
N PHE A 187 1.83 29.29 -10.32
CA PHE A 187 1.66 30.74 -10.19
C PHE A 187 2.72 31.51 -10.97
N ALA A 188 4.00 31.12 -10.85
CA ALA A 188 5.09 31.76 -11.59
C ALA A 188 4.98 31.57 -13.11
N GLU A 189 4.49 30.42 -13.58
CA GLU A 189 4.16 30.18 -14.99
C GLU A 189 3.02 31.10 -15.45
N ALA A 190 1.95 31.20 -14.67
CA ALA A 190 0.77 32.01 -14.98
C ALA A 190 1.04 33.52 -14.98
N GLU A 191 2.03 34.00 -14.22
CA GLU A 191 2.47 35.40 -14.28
C GLU A 191 3.14 35.75 -15.62
N LYS A 192 3.75 34.76 -16.29
CA LYS A 192 4.45 34.93 -17.57
C LYS A 192 3.59 34.58 -18.77
N ASN A 193 2.69 33.60 -18.60
CA ASN A 193 1.83 33.07 -19.65
C ASN A 193 0.36 33.04 -19.20
N PRO A 194 -0.50 33.94 -19.72
CA PRO A 194 -1.93 33.96 -19.40
C PRO A 194 -2.70 32.67 -19.71
N GLU A 195 -2.20 31.79 -20.59
CA GLU A 195 -2.81 30.49 -20.87
C GLU A 195 -2.63 29.49 -19.71
N ALA A 196 -1.61 29.68 -18.87
CA ALA A 196 -1.35 28.84 -17.71
C ALA A 196 -2.26 29.16 -16.50
N ILE A 197 -3.03 30.26 -16.54
CA ILE A 197 -3.97 30.63 -15.46
C ILE A 197 -5.04 29.54 -15.25
N ASN A 198 -5.55 28.93 -16.32
CA ASN A 198 -6.52 27.85 -16.19
C ASN A 198 -5.91 26.61 -15.51
N LYS A 199 -4.63 26.33 -15.77
CA LYS A 199 -3.93 25.18 -15.16
C LYS A 199 -3.83 25.31 -13.64
N ILE A 200 -3.45 26.49 -13.13
CA ILE A 200 -3.41 26.72 -11.67
C ILE A 200 -4.81 26.69 -11.06
N GLY A 201 -5.82 27.24 -11.73
CA GLY A 201 -7.21 27.19 -11.26
C GLY A 201 -7.72 25.76 -11.10
N SER A 202 -7.53 24.92 -12.14
CA SER A 202 -7.92 23.50 -12.08
C SER A 202 -7.14 22.74 -11.00
N PHE A 203 -5.82 22.96 -10.90
CA PHE A 203 -4.99 22.28 -9.90
C PHE A 203 -5.39 22.63 -8.46
N LEU A 204 -5.67 23.90 -8.17
CA LEU A 204 -6.15 24.32 -6.85
C LEU A 204 -7.51 23.70 -6.50
N ASN A 205 -8.42 23.56 -7.48
CA ASN A 205 -9.70 22.90 -7.27
C ASN A 205 -9.53 21.39 -7.01
N GLU A 206 -8.72 20.69 -7.81
CA GLU A 206 -8.44 19.25 -7.63
C GLU A 206 -7.86 18.95 -6.24
N MET A 207 -7.02 19.85 -5.72
CA MET A 207 -6.42 19.71 -4.39
C MET A 207 -7.31 20.25 -3.25
N ASN A 208 -8.50 20.80 -3.55
CA ASN A 208 -9.38 21.50 -2.61
C ASN A 208 -8.73 22.70 -1.88
N LEU A 209 -7.81 23.40 -2.55
CA LEU A 209 -7.05 24.53 -2.00
C LEU A 209 -7.46 25.88 -2.59
N PHE A 210 -8.49 25.95 -3.44
CA PHE A 210 -8.81 27.20 -4.14
C PHE A 210 -9.10 28.37 -3.20
N ARG A 211 -9.85 28.15 -2.11
CA ARG A 211 -10.18 29.19 -1.13
C ARG A 211 -8.93 29.80 -0.50
N ASP A 212 -7.93 29.00 -0.17
CA ASP A 212 -6.70 29.46 0.48
C ASP A 212 -5.83 30.34 -0.44
N TYR A 213 -6.01 30.21 -1.77
CA TYR A 213 -5.22 30.94 -2.77
C TYR A 213 -6.07 31.91 -3.61
N GLU A 214 -7.33 32.13 -3.26
CA GLU A 214 -8.32 32.88 -4.03
C GLU A 214 -7.85 34.31 -4.35
N ASP A 215 -7.38 35.05 -3.33
CA ASP A 215 -6.89 36.42 -3.49
C ASP A 215 -5.67 36.51 -4.43
N ARG A 216 -4.79 35.51 -4.38
CA ARG A 216 -3.61 35.45 -5.25
C ARG A 216 -4.04 35.12 -6.68
N PHE A 217 -4.98 34.19 -6.84
CA PHE A 217 -5.53 33.82 -8.15
C PHE A 217 -6.26 34.99 -8.82
N PHE A 218 -7.10 35.74 -8.11
CA PHE A 218 -7.77 36.91 -8.68
C PHE A 218 -6.82 38.05 -9.05
N ARG A 219 -5.70 38.20 -8.34
CA ARG A 219 -4.64 39.14 -8.75
C ARG A 219 -4.01 38.77 -10.09
N LEU A 220 -3.85 37.48 -10.41
CA LEU A 220 -3.39 37.06 -11.75
C LEU A 220 -4.38 37.46 -12.84
N LEU A 221 -5.69 37.24 -12.60
CA LEU A 221 -6.74 37.59 -13.57
C LEU A 221 -6.82 39.10 -13.82
N LYS A 222 -6.54 39.93 -12.80
CA LYS A 222 -6.50 41.39 -12.94
C LYS A 222 -5.33 41.88 -13.79
N LYS A 223 -4.17 41.21 -13.74
CA LYS A 223 -2.99 41.53 -14.59
C LYS A 223 -3.17 41.12 -16.07
N LYS A 224 -4.16 40.28 -16.38
CA LYS A 224 -4.50 39.87 -17.76
C LYS A 224 -5.30 40.94 -18.52
N LYS A 225 -5.91 41.89 -17.81
CA LYS A 225 -6.59 43.05 -18.40
C LYS A 225 -5.58 44.15 -18.71
#